data_AF-A0A932JPB9-F1
#
_entry.id   AF-A0A932JPB9-F1
#
_cell.length_a   1.000
_cell.length_b   1.000
_cell.length_c   1.000
_cell.angle_alpha   90.00
_cell.angle_beta   90.00
_cell.angle_gamma   90.00
#
_symmetry.space_group_name_H-M   'P 1'
#
loop_
_entity.id
_entity.type
_entity.pdbx_description
1 polymer ?
#
loop_
_entity_poly.entity_id
_entity_poly.type
_entity_poly.pdbx_seq_one_letter_code
_entity_poly.pdbx_strand_id
1 'polypeptide(L)'
;EAERILPMIPRVCSTMIGKAVRSAAANLVNQAARSGRPVDPAKVYIKACWSTMGPMGNMKRMLPAPQGRAYTFKRKVCHLTVTVSDERVATKRK
;
A
#
# COMPACT_ATOMS: atom_id res chain seq x y z
N GLU A 1 -6.82 13.30 -6.46
CA GLU A 1 -6.36 12.73 -7.75
C GLU A 1 -6.10 11.22 -7.71
N ALA A 2 -5.26 10.73 -6.78
CA ALA A 2 -4.88 9.32 -6.71
C ALA A 2 -6.07 8.33 -6.69
N GLU A 3 -7.13 8.62 -5.93
CA GLU A 3 -8.33 7.76 -5.86
C GLU A 3 -9.06 7.60 -7.20
N ARG A 4 -8.95 8.57 -8.12
CA ARG A 4 -9.55 8.49 -9.46
C ARG A 4 -8.70 7.63 -10.40
N ILE A 5 -7.39 7.63 -10.22
CA ILE A 5 -6.44 6.92 -11.09
C ILE A 5 -6.40 5.43 -10.76
N LEU A 6 -6.39 5.06 -9.48
CA LEU A 6 -6.22 3.67 -9.05
C LEU A 6 -7.24 2.69 -9.68
N PRO A 7 -8.55 2.98 -9.73
CA PRO A 7 -9.53 2.08 -10.34
C PRO A 7 -9.34 1.87 -11.85
N MET A 8 -8.72 2.84 -12.54
CA MET A 8 -8.47 2.78 -13.98
C MET A 8 -7.29 1.85 -14.33
N ILE A 9 -6.46 1.47 -13.35
CA ILE A 9 -5.32 0.58 -13.57
C ILE A 9 -5.81 -0.87 -13.64
N PRO A 10 -5.56 -1.62 -14.74
CA PRO A 10 -6.04 -2.99 -14.94
C PRO A 10 -5.17 -4.01 -14.16
N ARG A 11 -5.04 -3.83 -12.84
CA ARG A 11 -4.30 -4.71 -11.94
C ARG A 11 -5.15 -5.03 -10.73
N VAL A 12 -5.21 -6.30 -10.33
CA VAL A 12 -5.99 -6.75 -9.16
C VAL A 12 -5.61 -5.99 -7.88
N CYS A 13 -4.34 -5.58 -7.77
CA CYS A 13 -3.81 -4.82 -6.64
C CYS A 13 -4.41 -3.42 -6.48
N SER A 14 -5.04 -2.85 -7.51
CA SER A 14 -5.58 -1.48 -7.48
C SER A 14 -6.61 -1.30 -6.37
N THR A 15 -7.49 -2.30 -6.20
CA THR A 15 -8.53 -2.31 -5.17
C THR A 15 -7.94 -2.26 -3.75
N MET A 16 -6.86 -3.01 -3.51
CA MET A 16 -6.17 -3.07 -2.21
C MET A 16 -5.43 -1.78 -1.90
N ILE A 17 -4.73 -1.21 -2.89
CA ILE A 17 -4.02 0.06 -2.74
C ILE A 17 -5.02 1.21 -2.54
N GLY A 18 -6.15 1.21 -3.26
CA GLY A 18 -7.22 2.20 -3.10
C GLY A 18 -7.78 2.24 -1.68
N LYS A 19 -8.02 1.06 -1.07
CA LYS A 19 -8.44 0.96 0.33
C LYS A 19 -7.40 1.55 1.29
N ALA A 20 -6.11 1.26 1.07
CA ALA A 20 -5.04 1.77 1.92
C ALA A 20 -4.90 3.29 1.82
N VAL A 21 -4.98 3.87 0.62
CA VAL A 21 -4.94 5.33 0.40
C VAL A 21 -6.13 6.02 1.08
N ARG A 22 -7.35 5.50 0.88
CA ARG A 22 -8.55 6.04 1.53
C ARG A 22 -8.47 5.99 3.06
N SER A 23 -7.95 4.88 3.59
CA SER A 23 -7.72 4.72 5.04
C SER A 23 -6.67 5.69 5.57
N ALA A 24 -5.55 5.87 4.86
CA ALA A 24 -4.51 6.81 5.26
C ALA A 24 -5.02 8.26 5.31
N ALA A 25 -5.78 8.68 4.29
CA ALA A 25 -6.40 10.00 4.27
C ALA A 25 -7.38 10.20 5.44
N ALA A 26 -8.25 9.22 5.71
CA ALA A 26 -9.17 9.27 6.85
C ALA A 26 -8.43 9.33 8.20
N ASN A 27 -7.35 8.56 8.35
CA ASN A 27 -6.54 8.57 9.57
C ASN A 27 -5.90 9.95 9.81
N LEU A 28 -5.38 10.59 8.76
CA LEU A 28 -4.83 11.94 8.86
C LEU A 28 -5.89 12.94 9.33
N VAL A 29 -7.06 12.95 8.69
CA VAL A 29 -8.16 13.85 9.06
C VAL A 29 -8.60 13.64 10.51
N ASN A 30 -8.73 12.39 10.95
CA ASN A 30 -9.14 12.06 12.31
C ASN A 30 -8.08 12.48 13.35
N GLN A 31 -6.79 12.33 13.04
CA GLN A 31 -5.70 12.77 13.91
C GLN A 31 -5.58 14.30 13.96
N ALA A 32 -5.78 14.96 12.82
CA ALA A 32 -5.79 16.41 12.66
C ALA A 32 -6.93 17.07 13.46
N ALA A 33 -8.14 16.50 13.41
CA ALA A 33 -9.28 16.95 14.20
C ALA A 33 -9.02 16.84 15.72
N ARG A 34 -8.37 15.75 16.17
CA ARG A 34 -8.02 15.56 17.59
C ARG A 34 -6.93 16.51 18.09
N SER A 35 -6.01 16.91 17.21
CA SER A 35 -4.88 17.79 17.53
C SER A 35 -5.19 19.28 17.36
N GLY A 36 -6.44 19.64 17.03
CA GLY A 36 -6.89 21.02 16.92
C GLY A 36 -6.47 21.74 15.64
N ARG A 37 -5.89 21.03 14.67
CA ARG A 37 -5.53 21.57 13.35
C ARG A 37 -6.39 20.91 12.27
N PRO A 38 -7.55 21.47 11.90
CA PRO A 38 -8.40 20.86 10.89
C PRO A 38 -7.68 20.84 9.54
N VAL A 39 -7.51 19.63 8.99
CA VAL A 39 -6.93 19.42 7.65
C VAL A 39 -8.07 19.16 6.68
N ASP A 40 -8.11 19.94 5.61
CA ASP A 40 -9.05 19.75 4.51
C ASP A 40 -8.68 18.47 3.72
N PRO A 41 -9.61 17.50 3.56
CA PRO A 41 -9.39 16.28 2.80
C PRO A 41 -8.92 16.53 1.36
N ALA A 42 -9.31 17.66 0.75
CA ALA A 42 -8.94 17.99 -0.62
C ALA A 42 -7.46 18.37 -0.77
N LYS A 43 -6.79 18.79 0.31
CA LYS A 43 -5.39 19.24 0.32
C LYS A 43 -4.41 18.17 0.82
N VAL A 44 -4.84 16.91 0.88
CA VAL A 44 -4.00 15.80 1.31
C VAL A 44 -3.20 15.25 0.12
N TYR A 45 -1.89 15.12 0.32
CA TYR A 45 -0.96 14.58 -0.66
C TYR A 45 -0.33 13.27 -0.17
N ILE A 46 -0.02 12.39 -1.11
CA ILE A 46 0.76 11.17 -0.83
C ILE A 46 2.23 11.57 -0.81
N LYS A 47 2.87 11.49 0.36
CA LYS A 47 4.28 11.81 0.57
C LYS A 47 5.19 10.70 0.09
N ALA A 48 4.86 9.47 0.46
CA ALA A 48 5.62 8.30 0.07
C ALA A 48 4.73 7.06 0.06
N CYS A 49 5.03 6.14 -0.85
CA CYS A 49 4.34 4.87 -0.97
C CYS A 49 5.35 3.82 -1.42
N TRP A 50 5.48 2.74 -0.67
CA TRP A 50 6.36 1.64 -1.03
C TRP A 50 5.81 0.31 -0.52
N SER A 51 6.30 -0.78 -1.11
CA SER A 51 5.99 -2.14 -0.69
C SER A 51 7.26 -2.86 -0.26
N THR A 52 7.25 -3.44 0.94
CA THR A 52 8.33 -4.31 1.41
C THR A 52 7.91 -5.77 1.40
N MET A 53 8.89 -6.67 1.51
CA MET A 53 8.65 -8.10 1.58
C MET A 53 7.94 -8.44 2.90
N GLY A 54 6.84 -9.18 2.81
CA GLY A 54 6.12 -9.67 3.99
C GLY A 54 6.68 -11.00 4.52
N PRO A 55 6.10 -11.56 5.60
CA PRO A 55 6.55 -12.81 6.18
C PRO A 55 6.25 -13.99 5.26
N MET A 56 7.27 -14.45 4.52
CA MET A 56 7.17 -15.61 3.62
C MET A 56 7.72 -16.91 4.21
N GLY A 57 8.26 -16.88 5.44
CA GLY A 57 8.97 -18.00 6.06
C GLY A 57 8.12 -19.27 6.18
N ASN A 58 6.89 -19.11 6.70
CA ASN A 58 5.99 -20.22 7.02
C ASN A 58 4.98 -20.53 5.88
N MET A 59 5.06 -19.82 4.76
CA MET A 59 4.14 -19.98 3.62
C MET A 59 4.70 -20.87 2.50
N LYS A 60 5.60 -21.80 2.83
CA LYS A 60 6.08 -22.83 1.91
C LYS A 60 4.97 -23.86 1.65
N ARG A 61 4.91 -24.36 0.42
CA ARG A 61 3.99 -25.40 -0.06
C ARG A 61 4.76 -26.34 -0.98
N MET A 62 4.37 -27.60 -0.99
CA MET A 62 4.93 -28.60 -1.92
C MET A 62 4.06 -28.69 -3.17
N LEU A 63 4.71 -28.72 -4.32
CA LEU A 63 4.11 -28.98 -5.62
C LEU A 63 4.65 -30.33 -6.11
N PRO A 64 3.77 -31.30 -6.47
CA PRO A 64 4.22 -32.58 -6.99
C PRO A 64 5.03 -32.39 -8.29
N ALA A 65 6.09 -33.16 -8.45
CA ALA A 65 6.95 -33.14 -9.63
C ALA A 65 7.23 -34.57 -10.13
N PRO A 66 7.72 -34.75 -11.36
CA PRO A 66 7.97 -36.08 -11.93
C PRO A 66 8.92 -36.93 -11.08
N GLN A 67 8.81 -38.25 -11.20
CA GLN A 67 9.70 -39.23 -10.56
C GLN A 67 9.77 -39.10 -9.02
N GLY A 68 8.62 -38.86 -8.36
CA GLY A 68 8.54 -38.77 -6.90
C GLY A 68 9.20 -37.53 -6.29
N ARG A 69 9.58 -36.55 -7.10
CA ARG A 69 10.18 -35.29 -6.63
C ARG A 69 9.10 -34.33 -6.12
N ALA A 70 9.49 -33.41 -5.24
CA ALA A 70 8.63 -32.33 -4.78
C ALA A 70 9.34 -30.98 -4.95
N TYR A 71 8.70 -30.05 -5.66
CA TYR A 71 9.17 -28.67 -5.73
C TYR A 71 8.55 -27.85 -4.60
N THR A 72 9.32 -26.92 -4.04
CA THR A 72 8.79 -25.97 -3.06
C THR A 72 8.36 -24.69 -3.76
N PHE A 73 7.13 -24.24 -3.53
CA PHE A 73 6.71 -22.88 -3.85
C PHE A 73 6.33 -22.12 -2.59
N LYS A 74 6.51 -20.79 -2.59
CA LYS A 74 6.10 -19.91 -1.48
C LYS A 74 4.95 -19.03 -1.94
N ARG A 75 3.89 -18.90 -1.13
CA ARG A 75 2.91 -17.82 -1.34
C ARG A 75 3.56 -16.50 -0.96
N LYS A 76 3.71 -15.61 -1.92
CA LYS A 76 4.37 -14.30 -1.74
C LYS A 76 3.36 -13.30 -1.17
N VAL A 77 3.79 -12.55 -0.17
CA VAL A 77 3.03 -11.47 0.47
C VAL A 77 3.92 -10.25 0.64
N CYS A 78 3.31 -9.07 0.77
CA CYS A 78 4.02 -7.81 0.96
C CYS A 78 3.40 -7.00 2.11
N HIS A 79 4.19 -6.11 2.70
CA HIS A 79 3.68 -5.02 3.52
C HIS A 79 3.60 -3.77 2.67
N LEU A 80 2.43 -3.14 2.64
CA LEU A 80 2.20 -1.88 1.95
C LEU A 80 2.27 -0.75 2.98
N THR A 81 3.10 0.25 2.71
CA THR A 81 3.19 1.46 3.54
C THR A 81 2.82 2.67 2.70
N VAL A 82 1.82 3.42 3.17
CA VAL A 82 1.36 4.66 2.54
C VAL A 82 1.47 5.78 3.56
N THR A 83 2.24 6.81 3.23
CA THR A 83 2.41 8.00 4.05
C THR A 83 1.73 9.18 3.36
N VAL A 84 0.79 9.82 4.07
CA VAL A 84 0.06 11.01 3.62
C VAL A 84 0.46 12.23 4.45
N SER A 85 0.43 13.41 3.84
CA SER A 85 0.71 14.69 4.48
C SER A 85 -0.09 15.79 3.78
N ASP A 86 -0.37 16.87 4.51
CA ASP A 86 -0.92 18.12 3.98
C ASP A 86 0.11 18.94 3.20
N GLU A 87 1.40 18.67 3.39
CA GLU A 87 2.47 19.34 2.67
C GLU A 87 2.78 18.63 1.35
N ARG A 88 2.84 19.42 0.27
CA ARG A 88 3.36 18.97 -1.01
C ARG A 88 4.87 18.85 -0.91
N VAL A 89 5.38 17.63 -0.80
CA VAL A 89 6.84 17.40 -0.77
C VAL A 89 7.44 17.79 -2.12
N ALA A 90 8.35 18.76 -2.12
CA ALA A 90 9.20 19.06 -3.26
C ALA A 90 10.15 17.88 -3.49
N THR A 91 10.06 17.26 -4.66
CA THR A 91 10.98 16.18 -5.06
C THR A 91 12.40 16.73 -5.15
N LYS A 92 13.22 16.46 -4.14
CA LYS A 92 14.68 16.60 -4.25
C LYS A 92 15.15 15.56 -5.27
N ARG A 93 15.30 15.97 -6.53
CA ARG A 93 16.05 15.22 -7.54
C ARG A 93 17.49 15.09 -7.01
N LYS A 94 17.94 13.84 -6.83
CA LYS A 94 19.37 13.53 -6.76
C LYS A 94 19.93 13.46 -8.17
#